data_AF-A0A378F2F6-F1
#
_entry.id   AF-A0A378F2F6-F1
#
_cell.length_a   1.000
_cell.length_b   1.000
_cell.length_c   1.000
_cell.angle_alpha   90.00
_cell.angle_beta   90.00
_cell.angle_gamma   90.00
#
_symmetry.space_group_name_H-M   'P 1'
#
loop_
_entity.id
_entity.type
_entity.pdbx_description
1 polymer ?
#
loop_
_entity_poly.entity_id
_entity_poly.type
_entity_poly.pdbx_seq_one_letter_code
_entity_poly.pdbx_strand_id
1 'polypeptide(L)'
;MRILPQTLFPFARSVSLSVKKMGLYLPRQFPTGPNDMMHSYLGRCLLSQMNYEDFIGYLDTMMPDYMQAYRASGLLPDMANNNAVHVNEKIIPNVAAGLIKVKPLAERFTGEGAIEFVDASQEKYDVIITCTGYEMPDYSFIQGFDRTQLYEHFFLDRGPFSGPSLIPRWIPPVSGLRFPILISSASG
;
A
#
# COMPACT_ATOMS: atom_id res chain seq x y z
N MET A 1 13.67 -6.10 2.80
CA MET A 1 14.01 -4.81 2.14
C MET A 1 12.80 -4.37 1.31
N ARG A 2 12.13 -3.26 1.65
CA ARG A 2 11.01 -2.75 0.83
C ARG A 2 11.59 -1.92 -0.31
N ILE A 3 11.66 -2.48 -1.51
CA ILE A 3 12.01 -1.70 -2.70
C ILE A 3 10.79 -0.86 -3.06
N LEU A 4 10.90 0.46 -2.92
CA LEU A 4 9.81 1.38 -3.22
C LEU A 4 10.03 1.96 -4.63
N PRO A 5 8.95 2.24 -5.40
CA PRO A 5 9.05 2.88 -6.72
C PRO A 5 10.05 4.03 -6.79
N GLN A 6 10.03 4.89 -5.77
CA GLN A 6 10.89 6.08 -5.69
C GLN A 6 12.39 5.79 -5.57
N THR A 7 12.82 4.61 -5.11
CA THR A 7 14.26 4.30 -4.97
C THR A 7 14.89 3.94 -6.29
N LEU A 8 14.09 3.53 -7.28
CA LEU A 8 14.56 3.16 -8.62
C LEU A 8 14.49 4.33 -9.60
N PHE A 9 13.64 5.33 -9.34
CA PHE A 9 13.51 6.51 -10.19
C PHE A 9 14.84 7.18 -10.60
N PRO A 10 15.82 7.45 -9.71
CA PRO A 10 17.05 8.11 -10.12
C PRO A 10 18.00 7.24 -10.98
N PHE A 11 17.77 5.93 -11.06
CA PHE A 11 18.66 4.98 -11.75
C PHE A 11 17.99 4.30 -12.95
N ALA A 12 16.67 4.38 -13.07
CA ALA A 12 15.90 3.77 -14.15
C ALA A 12 15.54 4.81 -15.21
N ARG A 13 15.64 4.43 -16.48
CA ARG A 13 15.22 5.28 -17.62
C ARG A 13 13.71 5.54 -17.58
N SER A 14 12.94 4.54 -17.15
CA SER A 14 11.50 4.68 -16.96
C SER A 14 11.00 3.75 -15.86
N VAL A 15 9.97 4.23 -15.15
CA VAL A 15 9.30 3.48 -14.09
C VAL A 15 7.80 3.50 -14.37
N SER A 16 7.21 2.31 -14.40
CA SER A 16 5.77 2.12 -14.49
C SER A 16 5.23 1.49 -13.20
N LEU A 17 4.03 1.91 -12.83
CA LEU A 17 3.31 1.44 -11.66
C LEU A 17 2.00 0.81 -12.10
N SER A 18 1.82 -0.50 -11.86
CA SER A 18 0.56 -1.20 -12.10
C SER A 18 -0.10 -1.57 -10.78
N VAL A 19 -1.36 -1.18 -10.62
CA VAL A 19 -2.08 -1.23 -9.34
C VAL A 19 -3.53 -1.66 -9.55
N LYS A 20 -3.98 -2.67 -8.80
CA LYS A 20 -5.34 -3.20 -8.91
C LYS A 20 -6.41 -2.26 -8.33
N LYS A 21 -6.10 -1.58 -7.23
CA LYS A 21 -6.99 -0.64 -6.56
C LYS A 21 -6.15 0.53 -6.04
N MET A 22 -6.60 1.76 -6.27
CA MET A 22 -5.94 2.92 -5.70
C MET A 22 -6.23 2.96 -4.20
N GLY A 23 -5.16 2.88 -3.41
CA GLY A 23 -5.19 3.23 -2.00
C GLY A 23 -4.93 4.72 -1.81
N LEU A 24 -5.27 5.24 -0.64
CA LEU A 24 -4.95 6.61 -0.28
C LEU A 24 -3.47 6.71 0.09
N TYR A 25 -2.71 7.57 -0.57
CA TYR A 25 -1.28 7.81 -0.31
C TYR A 25 -1.11 9.11 0.44
N LEU A 26 -0.53 9.05 1.64
CA LEU A 26 -0.27 10.23 2.45
C LEU A 26 1.22 10.32 2.79
N PRO A 27 1.79 11.53 2.91
CA PRO A 27 3.17 11.68 3.34
C PRO A 27 3.33 11.22 4.80
N ARG A 28 4.57 10.86 5.18
CA ARG A 28 4.89 10.53 6.58
C ARG A 28 4.78 11.75 7.49
N GLN A 29 5.19 12.90 6.99
CA GLN A 29 5.23 14.16 7.71
C GLN A 29 4.19 15.11 7.16
N PHE A 30 3.31 15.61 8.01
CA PHE A 30 2.42 16.71 7.71
C PHE A 30 3.02 18.02 8.25
N PRO A 31 2.52 19.19 7.82
CA PRO A 31 3.03 20.48 8.31
C PRO A 31 2.93 20.64 9.84
N THR A 32 1.91 20.05 10.45
CA THR A 32 1.63 20.14 11.90
C THR A 32 2.29 19.06 12.74
N GLY A 33 2.91 18.06 12.11
CA GLY A 33 3.49 16.91 12.81
C GLY A 33 3.49 15.66 11.96
N PRO A 34 3.98 14.53 12.48
CA PRO A 34 3.92 13.28 11.74
C PRO A 34 2.48 12.76 11.61
N ASN A 35 2.21 12.14 10.47
CA ASN A 35 0.91 11.62 10.05
C ASN A 35 0.33 10.60 11.05
N ASP A 36 1.19 9.86 11.73
CA ASP A 36 0.78 8.87 12.74
C ASP A 36 0.06 9.48 13.94
N MET A 37 0.23 10.77 14.24
CA MET A 37 -0.55 11.47 15.26
C MET A 37 -2.04 11.50 14.92
N MET A 38 -2.37 11.70 13.63
CA MET A 38 -3.75 11.64 13.11
C MET A 38 -4.28 10.20 13.10
N HIS A 39 -3.39 9.21 12.97
CA HIS A 39 -3.72 7.78 13.01
C HIS A 39 -3.43 7.14 14.38
N SER A 40 -3.43 7.93 15.45
CA SER A 40 -3.46 7.45 16.84
C SER A 40 -4.79 6.74 17.15
N TYR A 41 -4.92 6.07 18.30
CA TYR A 41 -6.16 5.33 18.63
C TYR A 41 -7.43 6.22 18.57
N LEU A 42 -7.38 7.40 19.19
CA LEU A 42 -8.48 8.36 19.12
C LEU A 42 -8.66 8.91 17.71
N GLY A 43 -7.55 9.26 17.04
CA GLY A 43 -7.58 9.75 15.67
C GLY A 43 -8.22 8.75 14.70
N ARG A 44 -7.89 7.46 14.78
CA ARG A 44 -8.51 6.40 13.96
C ARG A 44 -9.99 6.24 14.21
N CYS A 45 -10.43 6.37 15.46
CA CYS A 45 -11.84 6.34 15.80
C CYS A 45 -12.58 7.50 15.13
N LEU A 46 -12.05 8.71 15.24
CA LEU A 46 -12.62 9.91 14.61
C LEU A 46 -12.60 9.81 13.08
N LEU A 47 -11.49 9.37 12.48
CA LEU A 47 -11.37 9.17 11.03
C LEU A 47 -12.31 8.10 10.49
N SER A 48 -12.65 7.08 11.29
CA SER A 48 -13.62 6.05 10.90
C SER A 48 -15.05 6.57 10.85
N GLN A 49 -15.35 7.62 11.62
CA GLN A 49 -16.67 8.26 11.68
C GLN A 49 -16.80 9.43 10.69
N MET A 50 -15.68 10.04 10.31
CA MET A 50 -15.61 11.11 9.32
C MET A 50 -15.90 10.56 7.92
N ASN A 51 -16.79 11.21 7.18
CA ASN A 51 -17.01 10.84 5.78
C ASN A 51 -15.77 11.19 4.93
N TYR A 52 -15.68 10.58 3.74
CA TYR A 52 -14.50 10.74 2.90
C TYR A 52 -14.35 12.17 2.37
N GLU A 53 -15.45 12.85 2.05
CA GLU A 53 -15.45 14.22 1.51
C GLU A 53 -14.88 15.23 2.53
N ASP A 54 -15.36 15.19 3.76
CA ASP A 54 -14.87 16.01 4.88
C ASP A 54 -13.40 15.73 5.15
N PHE A 55 -12.99 14.47 5.06
CA PHE A 55 -11.59 14.10 5.24
C PHE A 55 -10.70 14.66 4.12
N ILE A 56 -11.14 14.63 2.86
CA ILE A 56 -10.42 15.28 1.76
C ILE A 56 -10.39 16.81 1.94
N GLY A 57 -11.49 17.44 2.37
CA GLY A 57 -11.53 18.88 2.66
C GLY A 57 -10.58 19.29 3.80
N TYR A 58 -10.44 18.42 4.81
CA TYR A 58 -9.44 18.59 5.87
C TYR A 58 -8.01 18.53 5.31
N LEU A 59 -7.71 17.56 4.43
CA LEU A 59 -6.42 17.47 3.77
C LEU A 59 -6.12 18.66 2.84
N ASP A 60 -7.13 19.18 2.14
CA ASP A 60 -6.99 20.39 1.31
C ASP A 60 -6.57 21.60 2.13
N THR A 61 -7.11 21.71 3.35
CA THR A 61 -6.76 22.79 4.27
C THR A 61 -5.35 22.61 4.84
N MET A 62 -4.98 21.37 5.18
CA MET A 62 -3.72 21.09 5.86
C MET A 62 -2.52 21.05 4.90
N MET A 63 -2.69 20.52 3.69
CA MET A 63 -1.63 20.26 2.72
C MET A 63 -2.05 20.60 1.28
N PRO A 64 -2.38 21.88 1.00
CA PRO A 64 -2.97 22.29 -0.27
C PRO A 64 -2.12 21.91 -1.49
N ASP A 65 -0.81 22.16 -1.43
CA ASP A 65 0.12 21.85 -2.55
C ASP A 65 0.18 20.35 -2.84
N TYR A 66 0.17 19.52 -1.79
CA TYR A 66 0.18 18.07 -1.94
C TYR A 66 -1.13 17.57 -2.56
N MET A 67 -2.28 18.08 -2.11
CA MET A 67 -3.58 17.71 -2.67
C MET A 67 -3.77 18.20 -4.10
N GLN A 68 -3.17 19.34 -4.47
CA GLN A 68 -3.11 19.78 -5.87
C GLN A 68 -2.32 18.79 -6.73
N ALA A 69 -1.13 18.38 -6.28
CA ALA A 69 -0.34 17.35 -6.95
C ALA A 69 -1.10 16.00 -7.01
N TYR A 70 -1.85 15.66 -5.95
CA TYR A 70 -2.65 14.45 -5.90
C TYR A 70 -3.74 14.45 -6.98
N ARG A 71 -4.49 15.54 -7.11
CA ARG A 71 -5.47 15.67 -8.20
C ARG A 71 -4.82 15.63 -9.57
N ALA A 72 -3.70 16.32 -9.76
CA ALA A 72 -2.95 16.31 -11.02
C ALA A 72 -2.41 14.91 -11.38
N SER A 73 -2.11 14.07 -10.39
CA SER A 73 -1.67 12.69 -10.61
C SER A 73 -2.77 11.76 -11.12
N GLY A 74 -4.05 12.13 -10.94
CA GLY A 74 -5.20 11.27 -11.23
C GLY A 74 -5.36 10.06 -10.30
N LEU A 75 -4.56 9.98 -9.22
CA LEU A 75 -4.58 8.83 -8.28
C LEU A 75 -5.47 9.03 -7.05
N LEU A 76 -6.09 10.21 -6.90
CA LEU A 76 -6.99 10.47 -5.78
C LEU A 76 -8.23 9.57 -5.95
N PRO A 77 -8.51 8.65 -5.02
CA PRO A 77 -9.67 7.78 -5.16
C PRO A 77 -10.97 8.55 -4.90
N ASP A 78 -12.06 8.16 -5.55
CA ASP A 78 -13.39 8.74 -5.30
C ASP A 78 -13.94 8.35 -3.91
N MET A 79 -13.51 7.19 -3.41
CA MET A 79 -13.80 6.72 -2.05
C MET A 79 -12.65 5.89 -1.51
N ALA A 80 -12.29 6.11 -0.25
CA ALA A 80 -11.32 5.28 0.46
C ALA A 80 -11.72 5.12 1.94
N ASN A 81 -11.12 4.13 2.59
CA ASN A 81 -11.12 4.06 4.04
C ASN A 81 -10.04 5.02 4.54
N ASN A 82 -10.44 6.05 5.30
CA ASN A 82 -9.56 7.10 5.83
C ASN A 82 -8.38 6.54 6.65
N ASN A 83 -8.54 5.34 7.24
CA ASN A 83 -7.50 4.68 8.02
C ASN A 83 -6.58 3.75 7.21
N ALA A 84 -6.96 3.41 5.98
CA ALA A 84 -6.21 2.49 5.12
C ALA A 84 -5.25 3.26 4.20
N VAL A 85 -4.22 3.86 4.81
CA VAL A 85 -3.28 4.76 4.13
C VAL A 85 -1.97 4.08 3.78
N HIS A 86 -1.47 4.36 2.58
CA HIS A 86 -0.11 4.09 2.16
C HIS A 86 0.76 5.29 2.51
N VAL A 87 1.68 5.11 3.46
CA VAL A 87 2.60 6.19 3.83
C VAL A 87 3.71 6.31 2.78
N ASN A 88 3.60 7.29 1.89
CA ASN A 88 4.57 7.58 0.84
C ASN A 88 4.49 9.03 0.34
N GLU A 89 5.52 9.82 0.63
CA GLU A 89 5.61 11.23 0.23
C GLU A 89 6.01 11.46 -1.23
N LYS A 90 6.57 10.44 -1.92
CA LYS A 90 7.19 10.62 -3.25
C LYS A 90 6.34 10.16 -4.42
N ILE A 91 5.45 9.19 -4.21
CA ILE A 91 4.71 8.55 -5.31
C ILE A 91 3.79 9.55 -6.02
N ILE A 92 3.02 10.34 -5.26
CA ILE A 92 2.06 11.30 -5.80
C ILE A 92 2.76 12.42 -6.58
N PRO A 93 3.77 13.14 -6.03
CA PRO A 93 4.49 14.15 -6.80
C PRO A 93 5.17 13.59 -8.06
N ASN A 94 5.75 12.40 -7.99
CA ASN A 94 6.44 11.81 -9.14
C ASN A 94 5.48 11.37 -10.24
N VAL A 95 4.27 10.90 -9.90
CA VAL A 95 3.25 10.61 -10.91
C VAL A 95 2.72 11.91 -11.51
N ALA A 96 2.44 12.92 -10.69
CA ALA A 96 2.00 14.24 -11.16
C ALA A 96 3.02 14.91 -12.10
N ALA A 97 4.31 14.72 -11.82
CA ALA A 97 5.41 15.20 -12.67
C ALA A 97 5.67 14.33 -13.92
N GLY A 98 4.91 13.25 -14.14
CA GLY A 98 5.09 12.34 -15.28
C GLY A 98 6.32 11.42 -15.19
N LEU A 99 7.01 11.41 -14.05
CA LEU A 99 8.21 10.63 -13.80
C LEU A 99 7.91 9.14 -13.57
N ILE A 100 6.72 8.84 -13.03
CA ILE A 100 6.19 7.49 -12.88
C ILE A 100 4.92 7.38 -13.74
N LYS A 101 4.89 6.41 -14.66
CA LYS A 101 3.72 6.15 -15.49
C LYS A 101 2.80 5.16 -14.81
N VAL A 102 1.53 5.51 -14.63
CA VAL A 102 0.53 4.59 -14.10
C VAL A 102 0.00 3.74 -15.25
N LYS A 103 -0.01 2.42 -15.05
CA LYS A 103 -0.49 1.43 -16.01
C LYS A 103 -1.70 0.68 -15.46
N PRO A 104 -2.59 0.17 -16.33
CA PRO A 104 -3.65 -0.73 -15.91
C PRO A 104 -3.08 -1.97 -15.22
N LEU A 105 -3.96 -2.80 -14.65
CA LEU A 105 -3.55 -4.04 -14.01
C LEU A 105 -2.84 -4.95 -15.01
N ALA A 106 -1.64 -5.41 -14.67
CA ALA A 106 -0.95 -6.45 -15.43
C ALA A 106 -1.74 -7.77 -15.32
N GLU A 107 -2.06 -8.38 -16.46
CA GLU A 107 -2.85 -9.60 -16.56
C GLU A 107 -1.97 -10.84 -16.68
N ARG A 108 -1.02 -10.83 -17.62
CA ARG A 108 -0.10 -11.96 -17.84
C ARG A 108 1.20 -11.54 -18.51
N PHE A 109 2.18 -12.43 -18.43
CA PHE A 109 3.37 -12.38 -19.26
C PHE A 109 3.08 -13.08 -20.59
N THR A 110 3.47 -12.46 -21.70
CA THR A 110 3.37 -13.07 -23.03
C THR A 110 4.56 -14.01 -23.26
N GLY A 111 4.43 -14.95 -24.21
CA GLY A 111 5.53 -15.84 -24.60
C GLY A 111 6.76 -15.12 -25.16
N GLU A 112 6.62 -13.83 -25.53
CA GLU A 112 7.69 -12.97 -26.03
C GLU A 112 8.36 -12.12 -24.94
N GLY A 113 8.02 -12.36 -23.67
CA GLY A 113 8.59 -11.66 -22.52
C GLY A 113 8.04 -10.25 -22.30
N ALA A 114 6.89 -9.90 -22.89
CA ALA A 114 6.18 -8.65 -22.60
C ALA A 114 5.14 -8.85 -21.49
N ILE A 115 4.69 -7.76 -20.87
CA ILE A 115 3.51 -7.76 -20.00
C ILE A 115 2.31 -7.31 -20.82
N GLU A 116 1.22 -8.07 -20.75
CA GLU A 116 -0.09 -7.70 -21.25
C GLU A 116 -0.94 -7.18 -20.08
N PHE A 117 -1.58 -6.03 -20.29
CA PHE A 117 -2.45 -5.39 -19.32
C PHE A 117 -3.92 -5.66 -19.63
N VAL A 118 -4.80 -5.44 -18.65
CA VAL A 118 -6.27 -5.67 -18.78
C VAL A 118 -6.95 -4.87 -19.89
N ASP A 119 -6.31 -3.82 -20.42
CA ASP A 119 -6.79 -3.05 -21.57
C ASP A 119 -6.24 -3.56 -22.91
N ALA A 120 -5.65 -4.76 -22.92
CA ALA A 120 -4.94 -5.39 -24.03
C ALA A 120 -3.67 -4.66 -24.52
N SER A 121 -3.26 -3.58 -23.85
CA SER A 121 -1.96 -2.96 -24.13
C SER A 121 -0.82 -3.89 -23.72
N GLN A 122 0.31 -3.79 -24.43
CA GLN A 122 1.50 -4.59 -24.15
C GLN A 122 2.74 -3.72 -24.04
N GLU A 123 3.62 -4.04 -23.10
CA GLU A 123 4.88 -3.32 -22.94
C GLU A 123 6.00 -4.27 -22.44
N LYS A 124 7.22 -4.04 -22.95
CA LYS A 124 8.42 -4.78 -22.54
C LYS A 124 9.16 -4.01 -21.45
N TYR A 125 9.70 -4.76 -20.49
CA TYR A 125 10.42 -4.21 -19.36
C TYR A 125 11.64 -5.06 -19.06
N ASP A 126 12.73 -4.42 -18.66
CA ASP A 126 13.98 -5.11 -18.32
C ASP A 126 13.90 -5.76 -16.93
N VAL A 127 13.18 -5.13 -15.99
CA VAL A 127 13.08 -5.55 -14.59
C VAL A 127 11.63 -5.47 -14.10
N ILE A 128 11.18 -6.54 -13.47
CA ILE A 128 9.79 -6.66 -12.99
C ILE A 128 9.86 -7.01 -11.50
N ILE A 129 9.30 -6.13 -10.68
CA ILE A 129 9.33 -6.24 -9.22
C ILE A 129 7.91 -6.41 -8.73
N THR A 130 7.60 -7.62 -8.28
CA THR A 130 6.30 -7.96 -7.72
C THR A 130 6.25 -7.57 -6.26
N CYS A 131 5.63 -6.44 -5.93
CA CYS A 131 5.27 -6.13 -4.56
C CYS A 131 3.83 -6.63 -4.35
N THR A 132 3.60 -7.93 -4.16
CA THR A 132 2.24 -8.47 -3.94
C THR A 132 1.92 -8.72 -2.47
N GLY A 133 2.86 -8.39 -1.58
CA GLY A 133 2.79 -8.71 -0.16
C GLY A 133 3.50 -10.03 0.15
N TYR A 134 3.29 -10.54 1.36
CA TYR A 134 3.80 -11.83 1.80
C TYR A 134 2.62 -12.70 2.19
N GLU A 135 2.78 -14.01 2.02
CA GLU A 135 1.85 -14.97 2.59
C GLU A 135 1.90 -14.92 4.12
N MET A 136 0.82 -15.37 4.75
CA MET A 136 0.81 -15.51 6.20
C MET A 136 1.83 -16.57 6.61
N PRO A 137 2.55 -16.38 7.73
CA PRO A 137 3.45 -17.41 8.23
C PRO A 137 2.72 -18.72 8.46
N ASP A 138 3.36 -19.84 8.12
CA ASP A 138 2.83 -21.17 8.40
C ASP A 138 3.03 -21.50 9.90
N TYR A 139 1.92 -21.71 10.60
CA TYR A 139 1.89 -22.09 12.01
C TYR A 139 1.57 -23.58 12.20
N SER A 140 1.73 -24.41 11.17
CA SER A 140 1.50 -25.86 11.21
C SER A 140 2.26 -26.60 12.32
N PHE A 141 3.34 -26.01 12.84
CA PHE A 141 4.10 -26.53 13.99
C PHE A 141 3.33 -26.45 15.32
N ILE A 142 2.27 -25.64 15.42
CA ILE A 142 1.36 -25.59 16.57
C ILE A 142 0.13 -26.44 16.27
N GLN A 143 0.05 -27.61 16.88
CA GLN A 143 -1.08 -28.53 16.68
C GLN A 143 -2.41 -27.90 17.11
N GLY A 144 -3.43 -27.99 16.26
CA GLY A 144 -4.76 -27.45 16.54
C GLY A 144 -4.84 -25.93 16.54
N PHE A 145 -3.79 -25.22 16.10
CA PHE A 145 -3.81 -23.77 16.01
C PHE A 145 -4.76 -23.29 14.91
N ASP A 146 -5.78 -22.56 15.34
CA ASP A 146 -6.66 -21.81 14.46
C ASP A 146 -6.57 -20.33 14.82
N ARG A 147 -6.00 -19.54 13.90
CA ARG A 147 -5.81 -18.10 14.09
C ARG A 147 -7.13 -17.35 14.28
N THR A 148 -8.24 -17.87 13.76
CA THR A 148 -9.57 -17.24 13.93
C THR A 148 -10.04 -17.32 15.39
N GLN A 149 -9.43 -18.19 16.19
CA GLN A 149 -9.71 -18.39 17.61
C GLN A 149 -8.75 -17.62 18.52
N LEU A 150 -7.98 -16.68 17.96
CA LEU A 150 -7.14 -15.77 18.74
C LEU A 150 -7.96 -14.61 19.29
N TYR A 151 -8.13 -14.57 20.61
CA TYR A 151 -8.56 -13.38 21.33
C TYR A 151 -7.50 -12.28 21.22
N GLU A 152 -7.92 -11.08 20.80
CA GLU A 152 -7.06 -9.91 20.52
C GLU A 152 -5.87 -10.17 19.58
N HIS A 153 -5.92 -11.24 18.78
CA HIS A 153 -4.78 -11.71 17.97
C HIS A 153 -3.59 -12.28 18.78
N PHE A 154 -3.76 -12.53 20.08
CA PHE A 154 -2.68 -12.98 20.96
C PHE A 154 -2.96 -14.30 21.68
N PHE A 155 -4.20 -14.54 22.11
CA PHE A 155 -4.52 -15.65 23.02
C PHE A 155 -5.41 -16.69 22.36
N LEU A 156 -5.00 -17.96 22.35
CA LEU A 156 -5.83 -19.05 21.84
C LEU A 156 -6.88 -19.42 22.90
N ASP A 157 -8.16 -19.34 22.53
CA ASP A 157 -9.30 -19.48 23.45
C ASP A 157 -9.51 -20.92 24.00
N ARG A 158 -8.77 -21.93 23.52
CA ARG A 158 -8.98 -23.34 23.89
C ARG A 158 -7.68 -24.13 24.10
N GLY A 159 -7.26 -24.29 25.35
CA GLY A 159 -6.25 -25.28 25.75
C GLY A 159 -6.08 -25.38 27.28
N PRO A 160 -5.82 -26.58 27.86
CA PRO A 160 -5.76 -26.82 29.30
C PRO A 160 -4.47 -26.28 29.98
N PHE A 161 -3.67 -25.50 29.26
CA PHE A 161 -2.45 -24.91 29.77
C PHE A 161 -2.73 -23.49 30.23
N SER A 162 -2.91 -23.33 31.54
CA SER A 162 -2.88 -22.06 32.26
C SER A 162 -1.48 -21.44 32.21
N GLY A 163 -1.10 -20.88 31.07
CA GLY A 163 0.15 -20.14 30.91
C GLY A 163 0.16 -19.36 29.59
N PRO A 164 0.58 -18.08 29.59
CA PRO A 164 0.64 -17.30 28.36
C PRO A 164 1.75 -17.85 27.47
N SER A 165 1.40 -18.67 26.48
CA SER A 165 2.28 -18.88 25.32
C SER A 165 2.26 -17.58 24.52
N LEU A 166 3.18 -16.68 24.85
CA LEU A 166 3.44 -15.45 24.10
C LEU A 166 3.83 -15.84 22.67
N ILE A 167 2.86 -15.76 21.75
CA ILE A 167 3.16 -15.79 20.33
C ILE A 167 3.92 -14.49 20.03
N PRO A 168 5.12 -14.54 19.41
CA PRO A 168 5.88 -13.35 19.10
C PRO A 168 5.03 -12.34 18.33
N ARG A 169 5.13 -11.08 18.73
CA ARG A 169 4.41 -9.93 18.17
C ARG A 169 4.53 -9.91 16.64
N TRP A 170 3.46 -10.30 15.95
CA TRP A 170 3.29 -10.07 14.52
C TRP A 170 2.24 -8.98 14.35
N ILE A 171 2.66 -7.80 13.87
CA ILE A 171 1.72 -6.79 13.38
C ILE A 171 1.16 -7.38 12.09
N PRO A 172 -0.15 -7.72 11.99
CA PRO A 172 -0.68 -8.28 10.76
C PRO A 172 -0.33 -7.32 9.61
N PRO A 173 0.10 -7.82 8.43
CA PRO A 173 -0.06 -7.01 7.25
C PRO A 173 -1.56 -6.79 7.15
N VAL A 174 -2.01 -5.54 7.08
CA VAL A 174 -3.42 -5.21 6.84
C VAL A 174 -3.87 -6.07 5.66
N SER A 175 -4.66 -7.10 5.96
CA SER A 175 -5.14 -8.06 4.98
C SER A 175 -6.08 -7.29 4.05
N GLY A 176 -5.54 -6.88 2.91
CA GLY A 176 -6.21 -6.00 1.97
C GLY A 176 -5.27 -5.09 1.17
N LEU A 177 -4.06 -4.81 1.66
CA LEU A 177 -3.08 -4.01 0.93
C LEU A 177 -2.30 -4.88 -0.07
N ARG A 178 -2.96 -5.20 -1.19
CA ARG A 178 -2.26 -5.68 -2.39
C ARG A 178 -1.41 -4.54 -2.91
N PHE A 179 -0.10 -4.65 -2.70
CA PHE A 179 0.86 -3.66 -3.17
C PHE A 179 0.95 -3.69 -4.72
N PRO A 180 1.45 -2.60 -5.33
CA PRO A 180 1.66 -2.50 -6.79
C PRO A 180 2.61 -3.55 -7.35
N ILE A 181 2.39 -3.99 -8.59
CA ILE A 181 3.48 -4.51 -9.40
C ILE A 181 4.26 -3.29 -9.90
N LEU A 182 5.53 -3.21 -9.49
CA LEU A 182 6.43 -2.20 -9.98
C LEU A 182 7.17 -2.76 -11.19
N ILE A 183 7.14 -2.03 -12.29
CA ILE A 183 7.74 -2.49 -13.52
C ILE A 183 8.73 -1.42 -13.97
N SER A 184 10.01 -1.77 -14.05
CA SER A 184 11.10 -0.85 -14.36
C SER A 184 11.84 -1.31 -15.60
N SER A 185 12.10 -0.38 -16.52
CA SER A 185 13.06 -0.61 -17.59
C SER A 185 14.39 0.04 -17.21
N ALA A 186 15.45 -0.76 -17.23
CA ALA A 186 16.83 -0.38 -17.04
C ALA A 186 17.65 -1.09 -18.12
N SER A 187 18.29 -0.34 -19.01
CA SER A 187 19.21 -0.91 -19.99
C SER A 187 20.49 -0.08 -20.09
N GLY A 188 21.63 -0.74 -19.84
CA GLY A 188 22.95 -0.42 -20.38
C GLY A 188 23.74 0.64 -19.64
#